data_AF-A0A965JYT3-F1
#
_entry.id   AF-A0A965JYT3-F1
#
_cell.length_a   1.000
_cell.length_b   1.000
_cell.length_c   1.000
_cell.angle_alpha   90.00
_cell.angle_beta   90.00
_cell.angle_gamma   90.00
#
_symmetry.space_group_name_H-M   'P 1'
#
loop_
_entity.id
_entity.type
_entity.pdbx_description
1 polymer ?
#
loop_
_entity_poly.entity_id
_entity_poly.type
_entity_poly.pdbx_seq_one_letter_code
_entity_poly.pdbx_strand_id
1 'polypeptide(L)'
;MIALTSPYIWYTSRVSGVIALVMLTLVIVLGILISTRVGGRRVGRFEITEMHRSISLIAMIFVGIHVVTTVIDTYVNIGWVSSVVPMTSAYKRLPVA
;
A
#
# COMPACT_ATOMS: atom_id res chain seq x y z
N MET A 1 -13.53 7.73 25.38
CA MET A 1 -13.05 7.05 24.14
C MET A 1 -13.03 8.05 22.99
N ILE A 2 -12.01 8.91 22.88
CA ILE A 2 -12.05 10.13 22.05
C ILE A 2 -11.20 10.05 20.75
N ALA A 3 -10.49 8.95 20.47
CA ALA A 3 -9.38 9.03 19.49
C ALA A 3 -9.58 8.40 18.10
N LEU A 4 -10.70 7.74 17.78
CA LEU A 4 -10.81 6.92 16.54
C LEU A 4 -11.83 7.41 15.49
N THR A 5 -12.69 8.37 15.83
CA THR A 5 -13.61 9.06 14.89
C THR A 5 -13.03 10.39 14.40
N SER A 6 -11.71 10.46 14.23
CA SER A 6 -11.01 11.71 13.96
C SER A 6 -10.73 11.92 12.47
N PRO A 7 -10.89 13.14 11.92
CA PRO A 7 -10.47 13.45 10.54
C PRO A 7 -9.03 13.04 10.25
N TYR A 8 -8.17 12.96 11.26
CA TYR A 8 -6.79 12.51 11.11
C TYR A 8 -6.69 11.07 10.59
N ILE A 9 -7.42 10.10 11.15
CA ILE A 9 -7.41 8.71 10.65
C ILE A 9 -7.92 8.66 9.22
N TRP A 10 -8.94 9.47 8.92
CA TRP A 10 -9.47 9.59 7.57
C TRP A 10 -8.36 10.01 6.61
N TYR A 11 -7.75 11.18 6.82
CA TYR A 11 -6.67 11.69 5.96
C TYR A 11 -5.48 10.72 5.90
N THR A 12 -5.06 10.14 7.02
CA THR A 12 -3.94 9.19 7.06
C THR A 12 -4.22 7.96 6.20
N SER A 13 -5.41 7.37 6.27
CA SER A 13 -5.76 6.20 5.43
C SER A 13 -5.69 6.54 3.93
N ARG A 14 -6.17 7.72 3.52
CA ARG A 14 -6.18 8.13 2.10
C ARG A 14 -4.78 8.46 1.61
N VAL A 15 -4.02 9.26 2.36
CA VAL A 15 -2.65 9.66 1.99
C VAL A 15 -1.70 8.46 1.98
N SER A 16 -1.77 7.58 2.99
CA SER A 16 -0.95 6.36 3.00
C SER A 16 -1.25 5.42 1.83
N GLY A 17 -2.52 5.31 1.41
CA GLY A 17 -2.91 4.56 0.22
C GLY A 17 -2.34 5.13 -1.08
N VAL A 18 -2.38 6.46 -1.25
CA VAL A 18 -1.79 7.14 -2.42
C VAL A 18 -0.27 6.97 -2.45
N ILE A 19 0.41 7.13 -1.30
CA ILE A 19 1.86 6.93 -1.22
C ILE A 19 2.21 5.48 -1.54
N ALA A 20 1.49 4.50 -0.96
CA ALA A 20 1.68 3.08 -1.26
C ALA A 20 1.54 2.80 -2.76
N LEU A 21 0.52 3.35 -3.42
CA LEU A 21 0.30 3.20 -4.86
C LEU A 21 1.49 3.73 -5.68
N VAL A 22 1.97 4.93 -5.37
CA VAL A 22 3.12 5.53 -6.06
C VAL A 22 4.39 4.69 -5.84
N MET A 23 4.65 4.29 -4.60
CA MET A 23 5.85 3.48 -4.30
C MET A 23 5.78 2.11 -4.96
N LEU A 24 4.64 1.42 -4.94
CA LEU A 24 4.47 0.13 -5.63
C LEU A 24 4.64 0.27 -7.14
N THR A 25 4.16 1.37 -7.72
CA THR A 25 4.39 1.67 -9.14
C THR A 25 5.89 1.82 -9.44
N LEU A 26 6.62 2.55 -8.59
CA LEU A 26 8.08 2.67 -8.72
C LEU A 26 8.79 1.33 -8.56
N VAL A 27 8.36 0.49 -7.61
CA VAL A 27 8.89 -0.87 -7.41
C VAL A 27 8.72 -1.70 -8.68
N ILE A 28 7.54 -1.66 -9.31
CA ILE A 28 7.27 -2.36 -10.58
C ILE A 28 8.18 -1.85 -11.69
N VAL A 29 8.29 -0.53 -11.87
CA VAL A 29 9.16 0.08 -12.89
C VAL A 29 10.62 -0.35 -12.68
N LEU A 30 11.12 -0.28 -11.46
CA LEU A 30 12.49 -0.72 -11.13
C LEU A 30 12.68 -2.23 -11.39
N GLY A 31 11.67 -3.05 -11.07
CA GLY A 31 11.68 -4.48 -11.36
C GLY A 31 11.79 -4.77 -12.87
N ILE A 32 11.06 -4.00 -13.69
CA ILE A 32 11.14 -4.09 -15.15
C ILE A 32 12.53 -3.66 -15.65
N LEU A 33 13.11 -2.60 -15.11
CA LEU A 33 14.46 -2.15 -15.48
C LEU A 33 15.52 -3.22 -15.15
N ILE A 34 15.39 -3.89 -14.00
CA ILE A 34 16.25 -5.01 -13.60
C ILE A 34 16.07 -6.19 -14.57
N SER A 35 14.82 -6.57 -14.89
CA SER A 35 14.54 -7.73 -15.75
C SER A 35 14.97 -7.51 -17.20
N THR A 36 14.84 -6.30 -17.70
CA THR A 36 15.28 -5.88 -19.05
C THR A 36 16.78 -5.59 -19.11
N ARG A 37 17.51 -5.74 -17.99
CA ARG A 37 18.96 -5.52 -17.87
C ARG A 37 19.39 -4.10 -18.24
N VAL A 38 18.50 -3.12 -18.07
CA VAL A 38 18.81 -1.70 -18.28
C VAL A 38 19.84 -1.27 -17.24
N GLY A 39 21.00 -0.79 -17.70
CA GLY A 39 22.11 -0.35 -16.85
C GLY A 39 23.41 -0.24 -17.65
N GLY A 40 24.23 0.78 -17.36
CA GLY A 40 25.39 1.18 -18.16
C GLY A 40 26.34 2.14 -17.42
N ARG A 41 27.14 2.94 -18.15
CA ARG A 41 28.22 3.79 -17.58
C ARG A 41 27.76 4.87 -16.57
N ARG A 42 26.49 5.27 -16.54
CA ARG A 42 25.97 6.35 -15.67
C ARG A 42 25.16 5.88 -14.46
N VAL A 43 24.51 4.73 -14.55
CA VAL A 43 23.72 4.15 -13.46
C VAL A 43 24.05 2.67 -13.40
N GLY A 44 24.61 2.27 -12.25
CA GLY A 44 25.00 0.89 -12.01
C GLY A 44 23.77 0.00 -11.84
N ARG A 45 23.81 -1.23 -12.37
CA ARG A 45 22.75 -2.23 -12.13
C ARG A 45 22.55 -2.52 -10.64
N PHE A 46 23.64 -2.42 -9.88
CA PHE A 46 23.62 -2.55 -8.43
C PHE A 46 22.76 -1.46 -7.78
N GLU A 47 22.87 -0.21 -8.23
CA GLU A 47 22.10 0.92 -7.68
C GLU A 47 20.60 0.73 -7.89
N ILE A 48 20.18 0.30 -9.10
CA ILE A 48 18.76 0.02 -9.41
C ILE A 48 18.22 -1.11 -8.51
N THR A 49 19.04 -2.15 -8.27
CA THR A 49 18.65 -3.29 -7.43
C THR A 49 18.51 -2.88 -5.96
N GLU A 50 19.44 -2.09 -5.44
CA GLU A 50 19.37 -1.56 -4.07
C GLU A 50 18.21 -0.57 -3.89
N MET A 51 17.92 0.26 -4.89
CA MET A 51 16.74 1.13 -4.91
C MET A 51 15.45 0.31 -4.90
N HIS A 52 15.35 -0.72 -5.74
CA HIS A 52 14.19 -1.61 -5.76
C HIS A 52 13.95 -2.25 -4.39
N ARG A 53 15.01 -2.78 -3.75
CA ARG A 53 14.94 -3.38 -2.42
C ARG A 53 14.50 -2.38 -1.36
N SER A 54 15.13 -1.20 -1.33
CA SER A 54 14.86 -0.17 -0.32
C SER A 54 13.45 0.40 -0.44
N ILE A 55 13.03 0.73 -1.67
CA ILE A 55 11.68 1.26 -1.95
C ILE A 55 10.62 0.19 -1.68
N SER A 56 10.89 -1.08 -1.97
CA SER A 56 9.96 -2.19 -1.66
C SER A 56 9.68 -2.31 -0.16
N LEU A 57 10.71 -2.19 0.68
CA LEU A 57 10.54 -2.23 2.14
C LEU A 57 9.68 -1.06 2.64
N ILE A 58 9.93 0.15 2.15
CA ILE A 58 9.15 1.34 2.54
C ILE A 58 7.70 1.23 2.01
N ALA A 59 7.50 0.74 0.78
CA ALA A 59 6.18 0.51 0.22
C ALA A 59 5.36 -0.45 1.10
N MET A 60 5.95 -1.55 1.57
CA MET A 60 5.29 -2.51 2.46
C MET A 60 4.88 -1.89 3.80
N ILE A 61 5.70 -0.97 4.34
CA ILE A 61 5.33 -0.21 5.55
C ILE A 61 4.09 0.65 5.29
N PHE A 62 4.05 1.39 4.16
CA PHE A 62 2.89 2.21 3.81
C PHE A 62 1.63 1.40 3.52
N VAL A 63 1.76 0.23 2.89
CA VAL A 63 0.65 -0.73 2.74
C VAL A 63 0.14 -1.18 4.10
N GLY A 64 1.04 -1.54 5.03
CA GLY A 64 0.67 -1.90 6.39
C GLY A 64 -0.10 -0.78 7.11
N ILE A 65 0.40 0.45 7.04
CA ILE A 65 -0.27 1.64 7.60
C ILE A 65 -1.66 1.82 6.96
N HIS A 66 -1.76 1.72 5.63
CA HIS A 66 -3.00 1.87 4.90
C HIS A 66 -4.05 0.83 5.33
N VAL A 67 -3.66 -0.45 5.44
CA VAL A 67 -4.55 -1.52 5.88
C VAL A 67 -4.99 -1.31 7.33
N VAL A 68 -4.05 -1.07 8.25
CA VAL A 68 -4.34 -0.88 9.68
C VAL A 68 -5.28 0.30 9.90
N THR A 69 -5.01 1.44 9.25
CA THR A 69 -5.87 2.62 9.36
C THR A 69 -7.24 2.41 8.75
N THR A 70 -7.35 1.62 7.67
CA THR A 70 -8.64 1.27 7.05
C THR A 70 -9.47 0.33 7.91
N VAL A 71 -8.85 -0.62 8.61
CA VAL A 71 -9.56 -1.56 9.50
C VAL A 71 -10.01 -0.90 10.80
N ILE A 72 -9.21 0.03 11.33
CA ILE A 72 -9.52 0.74 12.58
C ILE A 72 -10.49 1.91 12.34
N ASP A 73 -10.62 2.41 11.10
CA ASP A 73 -11.58 3.46 10.75
C ASP A 73 -13.02 3.02 11.08
N THR A 74 -13.64 3.69 12.06
CA THR A 74 -14.99 3.35 12.54
C THR A 74 -16.09 3.72 11.56
N TYR A 75 -15.77 4.45 10.49
CA TYR A 75 -16.76 4.84 9.47
C TYR A 75 -17.37 3.63 8.75
N VAL A 76 -16.56 2.59 8.50
CA VAL A 76 -17.03 1.32 7.94
C VAL A 76 -16.40 0.19 8.74
N ASN A 77 -17.23 -0.65 9.35
CA ASN A 77 -16.75 -1.77 10.15
C ASN A 77 -16.28 -2.91 9.23
N ILE A 78 -15.02 -2.85 8.82
CA ILE A 78 -14.36 -3.87 7.99
C ILE A 78 -13.58 -4.77 8.95
N GLY A 79 -14.06 -6.01 9.18
CA GLY A 79 -13.34 -6.94 10.05
C GLY A 79 -11.96 -7.28 9.51
N TRP A 80 -10.96 -7.48 10.39
CA TRP A 80 -9.56 -7.81 10.03
C TRP A 80 -9.40 -8.93 9.02
N VAL A 81 -10.24 -9.98 9.12
CA VAL A 81 -10.24 -11.11 8.19
C VAL A 81 -10.55 -10.65 6.75
N SER A 82 -11.34 -9.60 6.60
CA SER A 82 -11.75 -9.06 5.29
C SER A 82 -10.62 -8.34 4.55
N SER A 83 -9.52 -8.01 5.24
CA SER A 83 -8.31 -7.48 4.61
C SER A 83 -7.54 -8.54 3.82
N VAL A 84 -7.80 -9.83 4.07
CA VAL A 84 -7.10 -10.96 3.45
C VAL A 84 -8.06 -11.89 2.71
N VAL A 85 -9.24 -12.12 3.28
CA VAL A 85 -10.27 -13.00 2.72
C VAL A 85 -11.40 -12.13 2.15
N PRO A 86 -11.65 -12.16 0.84
CA PRO A 86 -12.74 -11.39 0.27
C PRO A 86 -14.11 -11.86 0.78
N MET A 87 -15.10 -10.96 0.74
CA MET A 87 -16.52 -11.22 1.05
C MET A 87 -16.85 -11.59 2.51
N THR A 88 -15.89 -11.49 3.44
CA THR A 88 -16.16 -11.71 4.88
C THR A 88 -16.67 -10.47 5.60
N SER A 89 -16.58 -9.28 4.99
CA SER A 89 -17.10 -8.04 5.55
C SER A 89 -18.63 -8.03 5.51
N ALA A 90 -19.30 -7.53 6.55
CA ALA A 90 -20.74 -7.30 6.50
C ALA A 90 -21.12 -6.11 5.58
N TYR A 91 -20.15 -5.24 5.27
CA TYR A 91 -20.37 -4.06 4.44
C TYR A 91 -20.31 -4.41 2.95
N LYS A 92 -21.42 -4.17 2.22
CA LYS A 92 -21.55 -4.31 0.75
C LYS A 92 -20.86 -5.56 0.17
N ARG A 93 -21.05 -6.70 0.83
CA ARG A 93 -20.43 -7.98 0.45
C ARG A 93 -20.86 -8.51 -0.92
N LEU A 94 -22.07 -8.20 -1.37
CA LEU A 94 -22.59 -8.64 -2.67
C LEU A 94 -22.76 -7.45 -3.61
N PRO A 95 -22.49 -7.62 -4.91
CA PRO A 95 -22.85 -6.62 -5.90
C PRO A 95 -24.37 -6.43 -5.89
N VAL A 96 -24.82 -5.18 -5.76
CA VAL A 96 -26.21 -4.82 -6.00
C VAL A 96 -26.33 -4.57 -7.49
N ALA A 97 -27.14 -5.39 -8.17
CA ALA A 97 -27.48 -5.24 -9.58
C ALA A 97 -28.35 -4.00 -9.81
#